data_AF-A0A6N1CFI2-F1
#
_entry.id   AF-A0A6N1CFI2-F1
#
_cell.length_a   1.000
_cell.length_b   1.000
_cell.length_c   1.000
_cell.angle_alpha   90.00
_cell.angle_beta   90.00
_cell.angle_gamma   90.00
#
_symmetry.space_group_name_H-M   'P 1'
#
loop_
_entity.id
_entity.type
_entity.pdbx_description
1 polymer ?
#
loop_
_entity_poly.entity_id
_entity_poly.type
_entity_poly.pdbx_seq_one_letter_code
_entity_poly.pdbx_strand_id
1 'polypeptide(L)'
;MNKYPRSTAFHEAGHALAFWWNGQPIKRITVRTKVEACTGPLFDLRGNPQYAEGLVEADYLVPRPAFDAPGIAEYLPSMVDAIERDLLHCFAGPVAEAVYRHRRSDRLIRGSGRGDLDRGQELISLLPPRKLLDAQALAIARCRRLMHRYWPAVCAVADLLQARGMVEGNVVTALLCEMTGERPMSLGHQVASLDS
;
A
#
# COMPACT_ATOMS: atom_id res chain seq x y z
N MET A 1 -10.99 -25.09 -9.57
CA MET A 1 -9.62 -24.61 -9.25
C MET A 1 -9.73 -23.34 -8.43
N ASN A 2 -9.36 -23.38 -7.15
CA ASN A 2 -9.20 -22.17 -6.33
C ASN A 2 -7.94 -21.44 -6.80
N LYS A 3 -8.13 -20.45 -7.67
CA LYS A 3 -7.04 -19.57 -8.09
C LYS A 3 -7.01 -18.35 -7.16
N TYR A 4 -5.81 -17.85 -6.87
CA TYR A 4 -5.63 -16.57 -6.21
C TYR A 4 -6.29 -15.46 -7.07
N PRO A 5 -7.18 -14.63 -6.50
CA PRO A 5 -7.87 -13.61 -7.27
C PRO A 5 -6.88 -12.60 -7.85
N ARG A 6 -6.92 -12.43 -9.18
CA ARG A 6 -5.99 -11.52 -9.88
C ARG A 6 -6.11 -10.09 -9.36
N SER A 7 -7.32 -9.65 -9.06
CA SER A 7 -7.57 -8.32 -8.49
C SER A 7 -6.86 -8.10 -7.16
N THR A 8 -6.89 -9.10 -6.27
CA THR A 8 -6.23 -9.04 -4.96
C THR A 8 -4.72 -9.07 -5.14
N ALA A 9 -4.20 -9.84 -6.09
CA ALA A 9 -2.78 -9.79 -6.44
C ALA A 9 -2.32 -8.40 -6.92
N PHE A 10 -3.11 -7.72 -7.74
CA PHE A 10 -2.84 -6.32 -8.13
C PHE A 10 -2.94 -5.35 -6.94
N HIS A 11 -3.90 -5.58 -6.04
CA HIS A 11 -4.05 -4.79 -4.82
C HIS A 11 -2.79 -4.89 -3.95
N GLU A 12 -2.35 -6.10 -3.60
CA GLU A 12 -1.15 -6.29 -2.78
C GLU A 12 0.14 -5.84 -3.50
N ALA A 13 0.22 -6.01 -4.83
CA ALA A 13 1.35 -5.50 -5.62
C ALA A 13 1.45 -3.96 -5.56
N GLY A 14 0.31 -3.25 -5.49
CA GLY A 14 0.29 -1.80 -5.30
C GLY A 14 0.90 -1.39 -3.96
N HIS A 15 0.47 -2.05 -2.87
CA HIS A 15 1.04 -1.86 -1.53
C HIS A 15 2.54 -2.14 -1.50
N ALA A 16 2.96 -3.25 -2.09
CA ALA A 16 4.36 -3.65 -2.20
C ALA A 16 5.21 -2.59 -2.92
N LEU A 17 4.72 -2.06 -4.05
CA LEU A 17 5.41 -0.99 -4.77
C LEU A 17 5.61 0.24 -3.88
N ALA A 18 4.59 0.64 -3.11
CA ALA A 18 4.71 1.80 -2.24
C ALA A 18 5.78 1.60 -1.15
N PHE A 19 5.82 0.44 -0.50
CA PHE A 19 6.87 0.10 0.49
C PHE A 19 8.26 0.11 -0.13
N TRP A 20 8.41 -0.52 -1.30
CA TRP A 20 9.68 -0.54 -2.01
C TRP A 20 10.13 0.88 -2.43
N TRP A 21 9.21 1.71 -2.93
CA TRP A 21 9.52 3.08 -3.35
C TRP A 21 9.98 3.97 -2.19
N ASN A 22 9.44 3.75 -0.99
CA ASN A 22 9.90 4.41 0.24
C ASN A 22 11.20 3.82 0.82
N GLY A 23 11.68 2.71 0.26
CA GLY A 23 12.84 1.97 0.75
C GLY A 23 12.60 1.16 2.02
N GLN A 24 11.33 0.88 2.35
CA GLN A 24 10.97 0.05 3.51
C GLN A 24 11.11 -1.44 3.18
N PRO A 25 11.70 -2.23 4.09
CA PRO A 25 11.86 -3.66 3.87
C PRO A 25 10.50 -4.36 3.92
N ILE A 26 10.19 -5.07 2.84
CA ILE A 26 9.05 -5.98 2.78
C ILE A 26 9.52 -7.33 3.35
N LYS A 27 8.76 -7.88 4.29
CA LYS A 27 9.03 -9.21 4.87
C LYS A 27 8.38 -10.28 4.02
N ARG A 28 7.07 -10.15 3.79
CA ARG A 28 6.26 -11.15 3.08
C ARG A 28 5.04 -10.50 2.46
N ILE A 29 4.56 -11.06 1.35
CA ILE A 29 3.30 -10.68 0.74
C ILE A 29 2.48 -11.95 0.53
N THR A 30 1.21 -11.90 0.94
CA THR A 30 0.29 -13.03 0.85
C THR A 30 -1.00 -12.61 0.17
N VAL A 31 -1.50 -13.44 -0.74
CA VAL A 31 -2.82 -13.36 -1.37
C VAL A 31 -3.51 -14.68 -1.11
N ARG A 32 -4.75 -14.62 -0.64
CA ARG A 32 -5.56 -15.80 -0.34
C ARG A 32 -6.51 -16.11 -1.47
N THR A 33 -6.79 -17.38 -1.66
CA THR A 33 -7.94 -17.82 -2.43
C THR A 33 -9.24 -17.42 -1.69
N LYS A 34 -10.36 -17.34 -2.42
CA LYS A 34 -11.65 -17.00 -1.80
C LYS A 34 -12.06 -17.99 -0.71
N VAL A 35 -11.75 -19.28 -0.89
CA VAL A 35 -12.07 -20.30 0.13
C VAL A 35 -11.24 -20.08 1.37
N GLU A 36 -9.94 -19.84 1.24
CA GLU A 36 -9.10 -19.50 2.39
C GLU A 36 -9.62 -18.25 3.10
N ALA A 37 -9.95 -17.17 2.39
CA ALA A 37 -10.50 -15.97 3.00
C ALA A 37 -11.76 -16.23 3.83
N CYS A 38 -12.60 -17.19 3.43
CA CYS A 38 -13.80 -17.58 4.17
C CYS A 38 -13.55 -18.51 5.37
N THR A 39 -12.39 -19.19 5.47
CA THR A 39 -12.14 -20.17 6.54
C THR A 39 -11.63 -19.55 7.85
N GLY A 40 -11.30 -18.26 7.87
CA GLY A 40 -10.83 -17.58 9.07
C GLY A 40 -9.80 -16.48 8.78
N PRO A 41 -9.14 -15.93 9.81
CA PRO A 41 -8.13 -14.91 9.63
C PRO A 41 -6.84 -15.47 8.99
N LEU A 42 -6.13 -14.61 8.28
CA LEU A 42 -4.70 -14.78 8.01
C LEU A 42 -3.94 -14.42 9.30
N PHE A 43 -2.81 -15.07 9.58
CA PHE A 43 -1.95 -14.65 10.68
C PHE A 43 -0.70 -13.95 10.14
N ASP A 44 -0.43 -12.75 10.67
CA ASP A 44 0.83 -12.06 10.39
C ASP A 44 2.03 -12.80 11.03
N LEU A 45 3.25 -12.39 10.71
CA LEU A 45 4.49 -12.96 11.25
C LEU A 45 4.64 -12.81 12.77
N ARG A 46 3.80 -11.99 13.42
CA ARG A 46 3.74 -11.82 14.88
C ARG A 46 2.62 -12.67 15.50
N GLY A 47 1.86 -13.41 14.70
CA GLY A 47 0.74 -14.24 15.15
C GLY A 47 -0.56 -13.47 15.40
N ASN A 48 -0.69 -12.23 14.92
CA ASN A 48 -1.95 -11.50 15.05
C ASN A 48 -2.91 -11.88 13.92
N PRO A 49 -4.22 -12.06 14.21
CA PRO A 49 -5.22 -12.37 13.19
C PRO A 49 -5.54 -11.14 12.33
N GLN A 50 -5.59 -11.34 11.02
CA GLN A 50 -5.90 -10.36 9.98
C GLN A 50 -7.06 -10.89 9.12
N TYR A 51 -8.21 -10.21 9.18
CA TYR A 51 -9.39 -10.57 8.38
C TYR A 51 -9.33 -9.88 7.02
N ALA A 52 -8.37 -10.33 6.19
CA ALA A 52 -8.12 -9.77 4.87
C ALA A 52 -7.96 -10.87 3.81
N GLU A 53 -8.19 -10.49 2.54
CA GLU A 53 -7.94 -11.35 1.37
C GLU A 53 -6.47 -11.37 0.95
N GLY A 54 -5.69 -10.39 1.40
CA GLY A 54 -4.25 -10.31 1.20
C GLY A 54 -3.59 -9.50 2.31
N LEU A 55 -2.26 -9.54 2.37
CA LEU A 55 -1.47 -8.81 3.34
C LEU A 55 -0.05 -8.58 2.80
N VAL A 56 0.39 -7.33 2.82
CA VAL A 56 1.81 -6.94 2.74
C VAL A 56 2.34 -6.69 4.15
N GLU A 57 3.35 -7.47 4.53
CA GLU A 57 3.99 -7.34 5.83
C GLU A 57 5.26 -6.51 5.73
N ALA A 58 5.15 -5.25 6.13
CA ALA A 58 6.25 -4.29 6.20
C ALA A 58 6.03 -3.34 7.38
N ASP A 59 7.09 -2.66 7.82
CA ASP A 59 7.02 -1.75 8.96
C ASP A 59 6.67 -0.33 8.46
N TYR A 60 5.50 0.18 8.87
CA TYR A 60 5.06 1.56 8.61
C TYR A 60 5.94 2.58 9.33
N LEU A 61 6.06 3.80 8.78
CA LEU A 61 6.82 4.88 9.43
C LEU A 61 6.07 5.44 10.65
N VAL A 62 4.75 5.44 10.59
CA VAL A 62 3.82 5.77 11.67
C VAL A 62 3.14 4.47 12.10
N PRO A 63 3.69 3.74 13.09
CA PRO A 63 3.29 2.37 13.37
C PRO A 63 1.84 2.25 13.86
N ARG A 64 1.36 3.22 14.65
CA ARG A 64 0.01 3.25 15.22
C ARG A 64 -0.55 4.67 15.21
N PRO A 65 -1.06 5.14 14.06
CA PRO A 65 -1.81 6.38 14.07
C PRO A 65 -3.06 6.17 14.94
N ALA A 66 -3.36 7.14 15.79
CA ALA A 66 -4.52 7.10 16.68
C ALA A 66 -5.22 8.46 16.64
N PHE A 67 -6.55 8.45 16.67
CA PHE A 67 -7.35 9.68 16.70
C PHE A 67 -7.17 10.50 17.98
N ASP A 68 -6.46 9.96 18.96
CA ASP A 68 -6.27 10.49 20.31
C ASP A 68 -5.37 11.75 20.33
N ALA A 69 -4.66 12.03 19.22
CA ALA A 69 -3.82 13.21 19.05
C ALA A 69 -4.00 13.84 17.65
N PRO A 70 -5.21 14.32 17.31
CA PRO A 70 -5.46 14.88 15.99
C PRO A 70 -4.65 16.18 15.83
N GLY A 71 -4.09 16.39 14.64
CA GLY A 71 -3.28 17.56 14.33
C GLY A 71 -1.89 17.59 14.98
N ILE A 72 -1.42 16.51 15.61
CA ILE A 72 -0.12 16.48 16.31
C ILE A 72 1.06 16.91 15.42
N ALA A 73 0.98 16.70 14.10
CA ALA A 73 2.01 17.10 13.16
C ALA A 73 2.11 18.63 12.96
N GLU A 74 1.16 19.42 13.47
CA GLU A 74 1.31 20.88 13.61
C GLU A 74 2.47 21.23 14.56
N TYR A 75 2.64 20.44 15.63
CA TYR A 75 3.68 20.60 16.64
C TYR A 75 4.92 19.74 16.38
N LEU A 76 4.79 18.72 15.51
CA LEU A 76 5.88 17.85 15.07
C LEU A 76 5.98 17.83 13.53
N PRO A 77 6.47 18.90 12.89
CA PRO A 77 6.49 19.01 11.43
C PRO A 77 7.28 17.92 10.72
N SER A 78 8.27 17.31 11.40
CA SER A 78 9.05 16.17 10.89
C SER A 78 8.18 14.93 10.63
N MET A 79 7.01 14.81 11.26
CA MET A 79 6.09 13.69 11.04
C MET A 79 5.33 13.79 9.71
N VAL A 80 5.24 14.99 9.10
CA VAL A 80 4.42 15.19 7.90
C VAL A 80 4.91 14.32 6.74
N ASP A 81 6.22 14.20 6.53
CA ASP A 81 6.78 13.35 5.47
C ASP A 81 6.46 11.87 5.71
N ALA A 82 6.63 11.39 6.95
CA ALA A 82 6.30 10.02 7.34
C ALA A 82 4.80 9.71 7.13
N ILE A 83 3.92 10.63 7.51
CA ILE A 83 2.48 10.50 7.28
C ILE A 83 2.17 10.45 5.78
N GLU A 84 2.69 11.39 4.99
CA GLU A 84 2.44 11.44 3.55
C GLU A 84 2.95 10.20 2.82
N ARG A 85 4.06 9.61 3.27
CA ARG A 85 4.57 8.32 2.77
C ARG A 85 3.68 7.15 3.14
N ASP A 86 3.23 7.08 4.38
CA ASP A 86 2.33 6.02 4.81
C ASP A 86 0.94 6.11 4.14
N LEU A 87 0.51 7.31 3.76
CA LEU A 87 -0.68 7.49 2.92
C LEU A 87 -0.51 6.88 1.52
N LEU A 88 0.71 6.88 0.97
CA LEU A 88 0.97 6.17 -0.30
C LEU A 88 0.74 4.67 -0.13
N HIS A 89 1.17 4.07 1.00
CA HIS A 89 0.86 2.67 1.29
C HIS A 89 -0.65 2.44 1.31
N CYS A 90 -1.40 3.21 2.11
CA CYS A 90 -2.83 3.00 2.25
C CYS A 90 -3.58 3.03 0.91
N PHE A 91 -3.25 3.97 0.01
CA PHE A 91 -4.02 4.12 -1.23
C PHE A 91 -3.42 3.39 -2.44
N ALA A 92 -2.18 2.90 -2.39
CA ALA A 92 -1.56 2.26 -3.54
C ALA A 92 -2.27 0.97 -3.97
N GLY A 93 -2.65 0.11 -3.03
CA GLY A 93 -3.38 -1.12 -3.35
C GLY A 93 -4.73 -0.88 -4.04
N PRO A 94 -5.65 -0.10 -3.45
CA PRO A 94 -6.92 0.24 -4.09
C PRO A 94 -6.76 0.94 -5.45
N VAL A 95 -5.74 1.78 -5.63
CA VAL A 95 -5.45 2.44 -6.91
C VAL A 95 -4.94 1.43 -7.95
N ALA A 96 -4.03 0.54 -7.59
CA ALA A 96 -3.54 -0.52 -8.48
C ALA A 96 -4.67 -1.44 -8.94
N GLU A 97 -5.55 -1.83 -8.01
CA GLU A 97 -6.75 -2.62 -8.32
C GLU A 97 -7.70 -1.87 -9.27
N ALA A 98 -7.85 -0.56 -9.10
CA ALA A 98 -8.68 0.28 -9.96
C ALA A 98 -8.15 0.36 -11.40
N VAL A 99 -6.83 0.55 -11.55
CA VAL A 99 -6.15 0.56 -12.86
C VAL A 99 -6.36 -0.79 -13.54
N TYR A 100 -6.12 -1.90 -12.83
CA TYR A 100 -6.32 -3.25 -13.37
C TYR A 100 -7.77 -3.51 -13.80
N ARG A 101 -8.76 -3.14 -12.98
CA ARG A 101 -10.18 -3.40 -13.27
C ARG A 101 -10.80 -2.40 -14.25
N HIS A 102 -10.06 -1.38 -14.69
CA HIS A 102 -10.59 -0.22 -15.43
C HIS A 102 -11.81 0.40 -14.72
N ARG A 103 -11.72 0.57 -13.40
CA ARG A 103 -12.78 1.15 -12.56
C ARG A 103 -12.30 2.42 -11.88
N ARG A 104 -13.25 3.21 -11.35
CA ARG A 104 -12.93 4.35 -10.48
C ARG A 104 -12.41 3.85 -9.13
N SER A 105 -11.28 4.42 -8.67
CA SER A 105 -10.62 4.08 -7.39
C SER A 105 -11.55 4.18 -6.18
N ASP A 106 -12.43 5.19 -6.16
CA ASP A 106 -13.25 5.54 -5.01
C ASP A 106 -14.21 4.41 -4.61
N ARG A 107 -14.62 3.58 -5.59
CA ARG A 107 -15.47 2.41 -5.34
C ARG A 107 -14.72 1.25 -4.70
N LEU A 108 -13.43 1.06 -5.04
CA LEU A 108 -12.61 -0.02 -4.49
C LEU A 108 -12.06 0.35 -3.12
N ILE A 109 -11.69 1.62 -2.92
CA ILE A 109 -11.31 2.17 -1.62
C ILE A 109 -12.44 1.98 -0.58
N ARG A 110 -13.71 2.13 -0.99
CA ARG A 110 -14.87 1.90 -0.10
C ARG A 110 -15.28 0.43 0.04
N GLY A 111 -14.73 -0.46 -0.78
CA GLY A 111 -15.04 -1.89 -0.83
C GLY A 111 -13.91 -2.73 -0.24
N SER A 112 -13.13 -3.37 -1.12
CA SER A 112 -11.99 -4.22 -0.75
C SER A 112 -10.90 -3.48 0.05
N GLY A 113 -10.76 -2.17 -0.13
CA GLY A 113 -9.78 -1.33 0.57
C GLY A 113 -10.28 -0.64 1.83
N ARG A 114 -11.35 -1.13 2.48
CA ARG A 114 -11.93 -0.43 3.65
C ARG A 114 -10.94 -0.28 4.81
N GLY A 115 -10.18 -1.32 5.12
CA GLY A 115 -9.14 -1.26 6.15
C GLY A 115 -8.04 -0.26 5.81
N ASP A 116 -7.66 -0.16 4.53
CA ASP A 116 -6.70 0.84 4.07
C ASP A 116 -7.25 2.26 4.19
N LEU A 117 -8.54 2.45 3.89
CA LEU A 117 -9.22 3.74 4.06
C LEU A 117 -9.25 4.16 5.52
N ASP A 118 -9.61 3.26 6.44
CA ASP A 118 -9.68 3.55 7.87
C ASP A 118 -8.29 3.95 8.41
N ARG A 119 -7.23 3.19 8.09
CA ARG A 119 -5.84 3.56 8.43
C ARG A 119 -5.42 4.90 7.79
N GLY A 120 -5.80 5.12 6.53
CA GLY A 120 -5.55 6.38 5.83
C GLY A 120 -6.21 7.57 6.51
N GLN A 121 -7.42 7.40 7.04
CA GLN A 121 -8.14 8.44 7.79
C GLN A 121 -7.48 8.72 9.15
N GLU A 122 -7.02 7.69 9.86
CA GLU A 122 -6.22 7.85 11.08
C GLU A 122 -4.96 8.69 10.79
N LEU A 123 -4.23 8.38 9.73
CA LEU A 123 -3.05 9.14 9.30
C LEU A 123 -3.38 10.59 8.91
N ILE A 124 -4.44 10.80 8.13
CA ILE A 124 -4.89 12.15 7.74
C ILE A 124 -5.21 12.97 8.99
N SER A 125 -5.85 12.37 10.01
CA SER A 125 -6.21 13.09 11.23
C SER A 125 -5.01 13.66 11.99
N LEU A 126 -3.81 13.10 11.79
CA LEU A 126 -2.57 13.57 12.42
C LEU A 126 -1.98 14.81 11.73
N LEU A 127 -2.36 15.08 10.47
CA LEU A 127 -1.82 16.19 9.69
C LEU A 127 -2.25 17.55 10.26
N PRO A 128 -1.46 18.62 10.02
CA PRO A 128 -1.86 19.97 10.39
C PRO A 128 -3.20 20.35 9.71
N PRO A 129 -4.06 21.16 10.35
CA PRO A 129 -5.40 21.49 9.84
C PRO A 129 -5.43 21.96 8.39
N ARG A 130 -4.43 22.77 7.99
CA ARG A 130 -4.26 23.30 6.63
C ARG A 130 -4.07 22.25 5.53
N LYS A 131 -3.73 21.00 5.87
CA LYS A 131 -3.51 19.90 4.92
C LYS A 131 -4.68 18.90 4.85
N LEU A 132 -5.62 18.95 5.80
CA LEU A 132 -6.65 17.91 5.96
C LEU A 132 -7.56 17.75 4.75
N LEU A 133 -8.03 18.88 4.18
CA LEU A 133 -9.09 18.89 3.18
C LEU A 133 -8.71 18.15 1.89
N ASP A 134 -7.46 18.28 1.46
CA ASP A 134 -6.97 17.69 0.20
C ASP A 134 -6.12 16.44 0.40
N ALA A 135 -5.79 16.06 1.64
CA ALA A 135 -4.81 15.00 1.92
C ALA A 135 -5.12 13.67 1.22
N GLN A 136 -6.38 13.22 1.29
CA GLN A 136 -6.79 11.97 0.62
C GLN A 136 -6.71 12.08 -0.90
N ALA A 137 -7.22 13.18 -1.47
CA ALA A 137 -7.23 13.38 -2.92
C ALA A 137 -5.80 13.45 -3.48
N LEU A 138 -4.91 14.17 -2.77
CA LEU A 138 -3.50 14.28 -3.10
C LEU A 138 -2.79 12.94 -3.01
N ALA A 139 -3.01 12.17 -1.93
CA ALA A 139 -2.42 10.84 -1.79
C ALA A 139 -2.84 9.89 -2.92
N ILE A 140 -4.13 9.87 -3.28
CA ILE A 140 -4.64 9.08 -4.42
C ILE A 140 -4.00 9.54 -5.74
N ALA A 141 -3.85 10.85 -5.96
CA ALA A 141 -3.20 11.38 -7.17
C ALA A 141 -1.73 10.93 -7.27
N ARG A 142 -0.99 10.98 -6.15
CA ARG A 142 0.39 10.48 -6.06
C ARG A 142 0.47 8.98 -6.32
N CYS A 143 -0.42 8.17 -5.75
CA CYS A 143 -0.51 6.73 -6.04
C CYS A 143 -0.79 6.46 -7.52
N ARG A 144 -1.66 7.24 -8.17
CA ARG A 144 -1.91 7.10 -9.62
C ARG A 144 -0.65 7.37 -10.44
N ARG A 145 0.16 8.36 -10.05
CA ARG A 145 1.46 8.61 -10.71
C ARG A 145 2.46 7.50 -10.48
N LEU A 146 2.54 6.95 -9.27
CA LEU A 146 3.34 5.74 -9.02
C LEU A 146 2.90 4.58 -9.90
N MET A 147 1.60 4.30 -9.97
CA MET A 147 1.09 3.24 -10.83
C MET A 147 1.38 3.50 -12.29
N HIS A 148 1.24 4.74 -12.78
CA HIS A 148 1.59 5.07 -14.16
C HIS A 148 3.08 4.83 -14.46
N ARG A 149 3.97 5.26 -13.55
CA ARG A 149 5.42 5.14 -13.73
C ARG A 149 5.91 3.70 -13.66
N TYR A 150 5.37 2.90 -12.75
CA TYR A 150 5.88 1.57 -12.42
C TYR A 150 4.90 0.45 -12.78
N TRP A 151 3.92 0.71 -13.66
CA TRP A 151 2.89 -0.28 -14.02
C TRP A 151 3.45 -1.63 -14.46
N PRO A 152 4.48 -1.72 -15.33
CA PRO A 152 5.03 -3.02 -15.73
C PRO A 152 5.57 -3.82 -14.55
N ALA A 153 6.22 -3.16 -13.58
CA ALA A 153 6.74 -3.79 -12.38
C ALA A 153 5.60 -4.29 -11.47
N VAL A 154 4.53 -3.51 -11.31
CA VAL A 154 3.32 -3.91 -10.59
C VAL A 154 2.67 -5.14 -11.22
N CYS A 155 2.56 -5.17 -12.55
CA CYS A 155 2.05 -6.34 -13.29
C CYS A 155 2.88 -7.59 -13.00
N ALA A 156 4.22 -7.49 -13.05
CA ALA A 156 5.11 -8.62 -12.80
C ALA A 156 4.96 -9.17 -11.36
N VAL A 157 4.88 -8.28 -10.36
CA VAL A 157 4.63 -8.68 -8.97
C VAL A 157 3.25 -9.32 -8.82
N ALA A 158 2.21 -8.75 -9.44
CA ALA A 158 0.86 -9.30 -9.39
C ALA A 158 0.77 -10.69 -10.06
N ASP A 159 1.46 -10.91 -11.18
CA ASP A 159 1.54 -12.21 -11.83
C ASP A 159 2.25 -13.24 -10.95
N LEU A 160 3.35 -12.85 -10.29
CA LEU A 160 4.07 -13.70 -9.35
C LEU A 160 3.19 -14.08 -8.15
N LEU A 161 2.49 -13.09 -7.56
CA LEU A 161 1.55 -13.30 -6.46
C LEU A 161 0.37 -14.18 -6.87
N GLN A 162 -0.18 -13.98 -8.07
CA GLN A 162 -1.26 -14.82 -8.57
C GLN A 162 -0.81 -16.27 -8.78
N ALA A 163 0.45 -16.50 -9.16
CA ALA A 163 0.98 -17.84 -9.36
C ALA A 163 1.26 -18.57 -8.04
N ARG A 164 1.76 -17.86 -7.02
CA ARG A 164 2.32 -18.48 -5.80
C ARG A 164 1.47 -18.28 -4.55
N GLY A 165 0.60 -17.28 -4.52
CA GLY A 165 -0.18 -16.88 -3.33
C GLY A 165 0.68 -16.14 -2.31
N MET A 166 1.79 -16.75 -1.87
CA MET A 166 2.74 -16.16 -0.95
C MET A 166 4.11 -15.97 -1.61
N VAL A 167 4.72 -14.81 -1.38
CA VAL A 167 6.06 -14.47 -1.87
C VAL A 167 6.83 -13.73 -0.78
N GLU A 168 8.08 -14.14 -0.58
CA GLU A 168 9.02 -13.46 0.31
C GLU A 168 9.39 -12.06 -0.19
N GLY A 169 9.53 -11.09 0.71
CA GLY A 169 9.71 -9.69 0.32
C GLY A 169 11.06 -9.39 -0.34
N ASN A 170 12.09 -10.21 -0.11
CA ASN A 170 13.37 -10.10 -0.83
C ASN A 170 13.23 -10.45 -2.32
N VAL A 171 12.39 -11.44 -2.66
CA VAL A 171 12.09 -11.82 -4.05
C VAL A 171 11.33 -10.71 -4.75
N VAL A 172 10.34 -10.11 -4.07
CA VAL A 172 9.59 -8.98 -4.63
C VAL A 172 10.49 -7.76 -4.80
N THR A 173 11.34 -7.47 -3.83
CA THR A 173 12.32 -6.38 -3.92
C THR A 173 13.27 -6.57 -5.10
N ALA A 174 13.81 -7.78 -5.28
CA ALA A 174 14.70 -8.09 -6.40
C ALA A 174 13.99 -7.92 -7.75
N LEU A 175 12.75 -8.42 -7.86
CA LEU A 175 11.94 -8.27 -9.07
C LEU A 175 11.64 -6.80 -9.39
N LEU A 176 11.29 -5.99 -8.39
CA LEU A 176 11.06 -4.55 -8.59
C LEU A 176 12.34 -3.84 -9.05
N CYS A 177 13.50 -4.16 -8.46
CA CYS A 177 14.78 -3.62 -8.91
C CYS A 177 15.10 -4.02 -10.36
N GLU A 178 14.88 -5.28 -10.72
CA GLU A 178 15.11 -5.77 -12.09
C GLU A 178 14.21 -5.07 -13.11
N MET A 179 12.91 -4.96 -12.81
CA MET A 179 11.91 -4.38 -13.71
C MET A 179 12.07 -2.86 -13.89
N THR A 180 12.62 -2.17 -12.89
CA THR A 180 12.74 -0.70 -12.92
C THR A 180 14.14 -0.22 -13.25
N GLY A 181 15.16 -1.05 -13.03
CA GLY A 181 16.57 -0.63 -13.03
C GLY A 181 16.95 0.29 -11.86
N GLU A 182 16.02 0.55 -10.93
CA GLU A 182 16.20 1.41 -9.77
C GLU A 182 16.47 0.57 -8.52
N ARG A 183 17.04 1.18 -7.47
CA ARG A 183 17.20 0.56 -6.16
C ARG A 183 16.31 1.27 -5.14
N PRO A 184 15.71 0.54 -4.18
CA PRO A 184 14.97 1.17 -3.10
C PRO A 184 15.92 2.05 -2.29
N MET A 185 15.62 3.34 -2.19
CA MET A 185 16.37 4.29 -1.38
C MET A 185 15.55 4.70 -0.18
N SER A 186 16.03 4.37 1.02
CA SER A 186 15.38 4.73 2.28
C SER A 186 15.11 6.23 2.33
N LEU A 187 13.83 6.62 2.21
CA LEU A 187 13.36 8.00 2.19
C LEU A 187 14.04 8.91 1.13
N GLY A 188 14.71 8.31 0.13
CA GLY A 188 15.56 9.05 -0.82
C GLY A 188 14.77 9.81 -1.88
N HIS A 189 13.56 9.38 -2.21
CA HIS A 189 12.67 10.09 -3.11
C HIS A 189 11.79 11.07 -2.34
N GLN A 190 11.74 12.32 -2.78
CA GLN A 190 10.82 13.31 -2.21
C GLN A 190 9.38 12.98 -2.64
N VAL A 191 8.44 12.92 -1.70
CA VAL A 191 7.03 12.67 -2.02
C VAL A 191 6.48 13.72 -3.01
N ALA A 192 6.97 14.96 -2.92
CA ALA A 192 6.64 16.05 -3.84
C ALA A 192 7.03 15.79 -5.30
N SER A 193 7.97 14.87 -5.60
CA SER A 193 8.26 14.50 -7.00
C SER A 193 7.08 13.80 -7.67
N LEU A 194 6.13 13.29 -6.87
CA LEU A 194 4.86 12.74 -7.31
C LEU A 194 3.76 13.80 -7.34
N ASP A 195 4.08 15.10 -7.35
CA ASP A 195 3.11 16.20 -7.49
C ASP A 195 3.06 16.77 -8.91
N SER A 196 4.09 16.51 -9.72
CA SER A 196 4.25 16.98 -11.11
C SER A 196 3.67 16.02 -12.15
#